data_AF-A0A7C2Y737-F1
#
_entry.id   AF-A0A7C2Y737-F1
#
_cell.length_a   1.000
_cell.length_b   1.000
_cell.length_c   1.000
_cell.angle_alpha   90.00
_cell.angle_beta   90.00
_cell.angle_gamma   90.00
#
_symmetry.space_group_name_H-M   'P 1'
#
loop_
_entity.id
_entity.type
_entity.pdbx_description
1 polymer ?
#
loop_
_entity_poly.entity_id
_entity_poly.type
_entity_poly.pdbx_seq_one_letter_code
_entity_poly.pdbx_strand_id
1 'polypeptide(L)' 'MNIREASQYLGISPDTLYRYIYEAQIPAFKLGNRWKFKKTVLDRWMEKKISLGSSPRPRRKQ' A
#
# COMPACT_ATOMS: atom_id res chain seq x y z
N MET A 1 -9.17 5.85 4.60
CA MET A 1 -8.28 5.21 5.58
C MET A 1 -7.01 6.03 5.77
N ASN A 2 -6.44 6.00 6.97
CA ASN A 2 -5.14 6.58 7.33
C ASN A 2 -4.00 5.57 7.05
N ILE A 3 -2.76 5.95 7.32
CA ILE A 3 -1.61 5.09 7.02
C ILE A 3 -1.58 3.79 7.85
N ARG A 4 -2.04 3.80 9.10
CA ARG A 4 -2.12 2.59 9.94
C ARG A 4 -3.16 1.61 9.42
N GLU A 5 -4.34 2.13 9.07
CA GLU A 5 -5.41 1.33 8.48
C GLU A 5 -4.98 0.76 7.12
N ALA A 6 -4.30 1.56 6.28
CA ALA A 6 -3.79 1.12 4.99
C ALA A 6 -2.67 0.08 5.14
N SER A 7 -1.77 0.24 6.11
CA SER A 7 -0.69 -0.71 6.34
C SER A 7 -1.24 -2.06 6.82
N GLN A 8 -2.24 -2.03 7.71
CA GLN A 8 -2.97 -3.23 8.14
C GLN A 8 -3.73 -3.88 6.97
N TYR A 9 -4.40 -3.08 6.14
CA TYR A 9 -5.13 -3.57 4.97
C TYR A 9 -4.21 -4.27 3.97
N LEU A 10 -3.01 -3.72 3.75
CA LEU A 10 -2.01 -4.28 2.84
C LEU A 10 -1.14 -5.37 3.46
N GLY A 11 -1.23 -5.59 4.78
CA GLY A 11 -0.39 -6.54 5.50
C GLY A 11 1.10 -6.17 5.55
N ILE A 12 1.43 -4.87 5.49
CA ILE A 12 2.81 -4.37 5.54
C ILE A 12 3.02 -3.43 6.74
N SER A 13 4.26 -3.22 7.15
CA SER A 13 4.60 -2.25 8.19
C SER A 13 4.31 -0.82 7.74
N PRO A 14 3.89 0.09 8.65
CA PRO A 14 3.69 1.51 8.33
C PRO A 14 4.93 2.18 7.72
N ASP A 15 6.12 1.80 8.16
CA ASP A 15 7.40 2.28 7.64
C ASP A 15 7.61 1.91 6.17
N THR A 16 7.32 0.65 5.82
CA THR A 16 7.34 0.16 4.43
C THR A 16 6.31 0.91 3.59
N LEU A 17 5.12 1.14 4.14
CA LEU A 17 4.09 1.91 3.45
C LEU A 17 4.54 3.36 3.21
N TYR A 18 5.17 4.03 4.20
CA TYR A 18 5.77 5.35 4.00
C TYR A 18 6.78 5.34 2.85
N ARG A 19 7.70 4.38 2.84
CA ARG A 19 8.68 4.23 1.77
C ARG A 19 8.01 4.09 0.40
N TYR A 20 6.98 3.27 0.28
CA TYR A 20 6.24 3.09 -0.98
C TYR A 20 5.48 4.33 -1.43
N ILE A 21 5.01 5.15 -0.50
CA ILE A 21 4.41 6.45 -0.84
C ILE A 21 5.49 7.38 -1.40
N TYR A 22 6.66 7.46 -0.76
CA TYR A 22 7.77 8.30 -1.22
C TYR A 22 8.31 7.86 -2.58
N GLU A 23 8.37 6.54 -2.82
CA GLU A 23 8.75 5.96 -4.11
C GLU A 23 7.61 5.97 -5.15
N ALA A 24 6.46 6.60 -4.84
CA ALA A 24 5.26 6.65 -5.68
C ALA A 24 4.75 5.28 -6.16
N GLN A 25 5.08 4.21 -5.43
CA GLN A 25 4.66 2.85 -5.75
C GLN A 25 3.20 2.57 -5.39
N ILE A 26 2.69 3.26 -4.35
CA ILE A 26 1.32 3.12 -3.86
C ILE A 26 0.55 4.42 -4.04
N PRO A 27 -0.70 4.36 -4.54
CA PRO A 27 -1.54 5.54 -4.66
C PRO A 27 -1.95 6.05 -3.28
N ALA A 28 -1.41 7.21 -2.91
CA ALA A 28 -1.73 7.92 -1.67
C ALA A 28 -2.08 9.37 -1.96
N PHE A 29 -3.02 9.91 -1.19
CA PHE A 29 -3.46 11.30 -1.30
C PHE A 29 -2.99 12.09 -0.09
N LYS A 30 -2.24 13.17 -0.32
CA LYS A 30 -1.80 14.06 0.77
C LYS A 30 -2.92 15.05 1.08
N LEU A 31 -3.52 14.93 2.26
CA LEU A 31 -4.54 15.84 2.77
C LEU A 31 -3.96 16.61 3.96
N GLY A 32 -3.46 17.81 3.70
CA GLY A 32 -2.71 18.60 4.68
C GLY A 32 -1.42 17.89 5.09
N ASN A 33 -1.25 17.67 6.40
CA ASN A 33 -0.10 16.96 6.96
C ASN A 33 -0.32 15.44 7.11
N ARG A 34 -1.38 14.88 6.51
CA ARG A 34 -1.72 13.46 6.67
C ARG A 34 -1.89 12.78 5.32
N TRP A 35 -1.41 11.54 5.24
CA TRP A 35 -1.70 10.67 4.12
C TRP A 35 -3.07 10.01 4.27
N LYS A 36 -3.82 10.03 3.17
CA LYS A 36 -5.14 9.43 3.04
C LYS A 36 -5.13 8.45 1.88
N PHE A 37 -5.80 7.33 2.10
CA PHE A 37 -5.98 6.32 1.07
C PHE A 37 -7.47 6.03 0.90
N LYS A 38 -7.87 5.78 -0.34
CA LYS A 38 -9.20 5.28 -0.68
C LYS A 38 -9.09 3.79 -0.93
N LYS A 39 -9.98 3.02 -0.31
CA LYS A 39 -10.00 1.55 -0.43
C LYS A 39 -10.11 1.12 -1.90
N THR A 40 -11.08 1.70 -2.61
CA THR A 40 -11.30 1.44 -4.04
C THR A 40 -10.08 1.73 -4.93
N VAL A 41 -9.23 2.68 -4.54
CA VAL A 41 -8.01 3.02 -5.29
C VAL A 41 -6.90 2.01 -4.99
N LEU A 42 -6.76 1.62 -3.72
CA LEU A 42 -5.84 0.55 -3.31
C LEU A 42 -6.23 -0.80 -3.93
N ASP A 43 -7.52 -1.13 -3.96
CA ASP A 43 -8.05 -2.35 -4.55
C ASP A 43 -7.68 -2.44 -6.04
N ARG A 44 -7.99 -1.39 -6.82
CA ARG A 44 -7.60 -1.31 -8.24
C ARG A 44 -6.10 -1.40 -8.45
N TRP A 45 -5.31 -0.83 -7.55
CA TRP A 45 -3.86 -0.93 -7.61
C TRP A 45 -3.37 -2.36 -7.35
N MET A 46 -3.94 -3.04 -6.35
CA MET A 46 -3.63 -4.45 -6.08
C MET A 46 -4.02 -5.33 -7.26
N GLU A 47 -5.22 -5.15 -7.83
CA GLU A 47 -5.68 -5.88 -9.01
C GLU A 47 -4.70 -5.72 -10.19
N LYS A 48 -4.25 -4.48 -10.46
CA LYS A 48 -3.24 -4.19 -11.48
C LYS A 48 -1.89 -4.87 -11.19
N LYS A 49 -1.47 -4.93 -9.93
CA LYS A 49 -0.20 -5.58 -9.53
C LYS A 49 -0.28 -7.10 -9.65
N ILE A 50 -1.41 -7.69 -9.28
CA ILE A 50 -1.67 -9.13 -9.43
C ILE A 50 -1.68 -9.50 -10.92
N SER A 51 -2.34 -8.70 -11.77
CA SER A 51 -2.37 -8.95 -13.21
C SER A 51 -1.00 -8.78 -13.89
N LEU A 52 -0.10 -7.95 -13.33
CA LEU A 52 1.25 -7.75 -13.86
C LEU A 52 2.29 -8.76 -13.33
N GLY A 53 1.98 -9.52 -12.29
CA GLY A 53 2.98 -10.27 -11.55
C GLY A 53 2.44 -11.57 -10.97
N SER A 54 2.38 -12.60 -11.80
CA SER A 54 2.26 -13.99 -11.34
C SER A 54 3.53 -14.39 -10.57
N SER A 55 3.61 -14.08 -9.27
CA SER A 55 4.24 -14.95 -8.26
C SER A 55 4.13 -14.30 -6.87
N PRO A 56 3.40 -14.90 -5.91
CA PRO A 56 3.50 -14.48 -4.53
C PRO A 56 4.87 -14.92 -4.01
N ARG A 57 5.77 -13.97 -3.74
CA ARG A 57 6.93 -14.29 -2.90
C ARG A 57 6.51 -14.19 -1.43
N PRO A 58 6.39 -15.31 -0.69
CA PRO A 58 6.25 -15.23 0.75
C PRO A 58 7.61 -14.82 1.30
N ARG A 59 7.70 -13.67 1.98
CA ARG A 59 8.89 -13.33 2.76
C ARG A 59 8.58 -13.39 4.24
N ARG A 60 8.93 -14.55 4.80
CA ARG A 60 9.63 -14.79 6.08
C ARG A 60 9.08 -14.02 7.30
N LYS A 61 8.33 -14.74 8.14
CA LYS A 61 8.36 -14.49 9.59
C LYS A 61 9.74 -14.96 10.10
N GLN A 62 10.45 -14.08 10.80
CA GLN A 62 11.57 -14.45 11.68
C GLN A 62 11.00 -14.68 13.08
#